data_AF-A0A2D3VXN9-F1
#
_entry.id   AF-A0A2D3VXN9-F1
#
_cell.length_a   1.000
_cell.length_b   1.000
_cell.length_c   1.000
_cell.angle_alpha   90.00
_cell.angle_beta   90.00
_cell.angle_gamma   90.00
#
_symmetry.space_group_name_H-M   'P 1'
#
loop_
_entity.id
_entity.type
_entity.pdbx_description
1 polymer ?
#
loop_
_entity_poly.entity_id
_entity_poly.type
_entity_poly.pdbx_seq_one_letter_code
_entity_poly.pdbx_strand_id
1 'polypeptide(L)' 'MDGITIKDVTKDVVLDYEFGGIIKDPWGNTRAGLSLTGEINRMDYNVKWNKVLETGGVAVSEKVKLEINIEGIEVK' A
#
# COMPACT_ATOMS: atom_id res chain seq x y z
N MET A 1 10.26 -7.84 11.79
CA MET A 1 8.80 -7.63 11.78
C MET A 1 8.52 -7.29 10.35
N ASP A 2 8.23 -8.32 9.57
CA ASP A 2 8.08 -8.21 8.13
C ASP A 2 6.57 -8.28 7.88
N GLY A 3 6.04 -7.38 7.04
CA GLY A 3 4.60 -7.25 6.79
C GLY A 3 4.00 -5.88 7.13
N ILE A 4 2.76 -5.67 6.68
CA ILE A 4 2.00 -4.45 6.98
C ILE A 4 1.39 -4.58 8.37
N THR A 5 1.57 -3.55 9.19
CA THR A 5 1.00 -3.50 10.55
C THR A 5 -0.07 -2.43 10.61
N ILE A 6 -1.28 -2.82 11.02
CA ILE A 6 -2.38 -1.88 11.30
C ILE A 6 -2.79 -2.08 12.76
N LYS A 7 -2.58 -1.04 13.57
CA LYS A 7 -2.67 -1.09 15.04
C LYS A 7 -1.73 -2.14 15.63
N ASP A 8 -2.28 -3.22 16.16
CA ASP A 8 -1.63 -4.32 16.88
C ASP A 8 -1.53 -5.61 16.04
N VAL A 9 -2.04 -5.59 14.80
CA VAL A 9 -2.03 -6.76 13.92
C VAL A 9 -1.06 -6.54 12.77
N THR A 10 -0.12 -7.46 12.61
CA THR A 10 0.82 -7.54 11.48
C THR A 10 0.45 -8.70 10.56
N LYS A 11 0.43 -8.47 9.25
CA LYS A 11 0.21 -9.52 8.23
C LYS A 11 1.21 -9.37 7.09
N ASP A 12 1.63 -10.50 6.55
CA ASP A 12 2.36 -10.55 5.28
C ASP A 12 1.42 -10.17 4.13
N VAL A 13 1.88 -9.29 3.25
CA VAL A 13 1.13 -8.79 2.10
C VAL A 13 2.03 -8.87 0.89
N VAL A 14 1.53 -9.50 -0.17
CA VAL A 14 2.21 -9.52 -1.47
C VAL A 14 1.87 -8.23 -2.20
N LEU A 15 2.91 -7.56 -2.69
CA LEU A 15 2.79 -6.39 -3.54
C LEU A 15 3.42 -6.69 -4.90
N ASP A 16 2.73 -6.32 -5.95
CA ASP A 16 3.32 -6.22 -7.29
C ASP A 16 4.11 -4.92 -7.37
N TYR A 17 5.19 -4.91 -8.15
CA TYR A 17 6.05 -3.74 -8.28
C TYR A 17 6.41 -3.43 -9.73
N GLU A 18 6.59 -2.14 -10.00
CA GLU A 18 7.14 -1.62 -11.25
C GLU A 18 8.31 -0.68 -10.94
N PHE A 19 9.48 -1.01 -11.47
CA PHE A 19 10.65 -0.15 -11.31
C PHE A 19 10.64 0.96 -12.36
N GLY A 20 10.45 2.20 -11.90
CA GLY A 20 10.40 3.40 -12.74
C GLY A 20 11.77 3.88 -13.25
N GLY A 21 12.85 3.21 -12.84
CA GLY A 21 14.20 3.50 -13.30
C GLY A 21 14.98 4.48 -12.42
N ILE A 22 16.17 4.84 -12.88
CA ILE A 22 17.11 5.74 -12.21
C ILE A 22 17.39 6.93 -13.12
N ILE A 23 17.30 8.14 -12.57
CA ILE A 23 17.58 9.38 -13.28
C ILE A 23 18.54 10.28 -12.50
N LYS A 24 19.21 11.21 -13.19
CA LYS A 24 19.81 12.38 -12.55
C LYS A 24 18.83 13.52 -12.58
N ASP A 25 18.54 14.11 -11.42
CA ASP A 25 17.68 15.28 -11.33
C ASP A 25 18.42 16.58 -11.73
N PRO A 26 17.69 17.70 -11.93
CA PRO A 26 18.30 18.99 -12.28
C PRO A 26 19.27 19.58 -11.23
N TRP A 27 19.26 19.04 -10.01
CA TRP A 27 20.13 19.45 -8.90
C TRP A 27 21.35 18.55 -8.75
N GLY A 28 21.53 17.57 -9.64
CA GLY A 28 22.66 16.66 -9.67
C GLY A 28 22.53 15.43 -8.77
N ASN A 29 21.35 15.18 -8.16
CA ASN A 29 21.13 13.98 -7.36
C ASN A 29 20.75 12.79 -8.24
N THR A 30 21.20 11.58 -7.85
CA THR A 30 20.68 10.33 -8.39
C THR A 30 19.35 10.01 -7.71
N ARG A 31 18.30 9.77 -8.50
CA ARG A 31 16.97 9.39 -8.03
C ARG A 31 16.53 8.06 -8.58
N ALA A 32 15.78 7.29 -7.79
CA ALA A 32 15.14 6.05 -8.21
C ALA A 32 13.62 6.11 -7.98
N GLY A 33 12.84 5.66 -8.96
CA GLY A 33 11.38 5.56 -8.88
C GLY A 33 10.91 4.10 -8.75
N LEU A 34 9.91 3.87 -7.90
CA LEU A 34 9.29 2.56 -7.71
C LEU A 34 7.79 2.73 -7.43
N SER A 35 6.96 1.97 -8.14
CA SER A 35 5.52 1.88 -7.87
C SER A 35 5.18 0.49 -7.36
N LEU A 36 4.30 0.40 -6.36
CA LEU A 36 3.82 -0.86 -5.80
C LEU A 36 2.30 -0.85 -5.78
N THR A 37 1.69 -2.00 -6.09
CA THR A 37 0.25 -2.21 -5.98
C THR A 37 -0.07 -3.49 -5.23
N GLY A 38 -1.24 -3.55 -4.61
CA GLY A 38 -1.68 -4.75 -3.91
C GLY A 38 -3.08 -4.61 -3.35
N GLU A 39 -3.54 -5.63 -2.63
CA GLU A 39 -4.83 -5.63 -1.96
C GLU A 39 -4.70 -6.30 -0.58
N ILE A 40 -5.41 -5.76 0.40
CA ILE A 40 -5.55 -6.36 1.73
C ILE A 40 -7.03 -6.49 2.09
N ASN A 41 -7.36 -7.40 3.02
CA ASN A 41 -8.67 -7.44 3.67
C ASN A 41 -8.60 -6.74 5.04
N ARG A 42 -9.37 -5.67 5.24
CA ARG A 42 -9.40 -4.91 6.50
C ARG A 42 -9.89 -5.73 7.70
N MET A 43 -10.66 -6.78 7.45
CA MET A 43 -11.17 -7.68 8.49
C MET A 43 -10.03 -8.48 9.14
N ASP A 44 -8.97 -8.79 8.38
CA ASP A 44 -7.78 -9.50 8.88
C ASP A 44 -6.98 -8.67 9.91
N TYR A 45 -7.20 -7.35 9.90
CA TYR A 45 -6.61 -6.38 10.82
C TYR A 45 -7.60 -5.92 11.92
N ASN A 46 -8.67 -6.68 12.16
CA ASN A 46 -9.72 -6.35 13.13
C ASN A 46 -10.45 -5.02 12.90
N VAL A 47 -10.36 -4.45 11.69
CA VAL A 47 -11.16 -3.28 11.29
C VAL A 47 -12.52 -3.78 10.85
N LYS A 48 -13.44 -4.03 11.80
CA LYS A 48 -14.70 -4.74 11.56
C LYS A 48 -15.93 -3.87 11.32
N TRP A 49 -15.82 -2.55 11.46
CA TRP A 49 -16.99 -1.67 11.31
C TRP A 49 -17.66 -1.85 9.96
N ASN A 50 -18.97 -2.00 9.94
CA ASN A 50 -19.76 -1.98 8.73
C ASN A 50 -21.22 -1.62 9.03
N LYS A 51 -21.96 -1.21 8.01
CA LYS A 51 -23.41 -1.00 8.09
C LYS A 51 -24.07 -1.73 6.93
N VAL A 52 -25.17 -2.44 7.20
CA VAL A 52 -25.99 -3.05 6.14
C VAL A 52 -26.81 -1.93 5.47
N LEU A 53 -26.79 -1.89 4.15
CA LEU A 53 -27.56 -0.91 3.37
C LEU A 53 -29.02 -1.36 3.22
N GLU A 54 -29.94 -0.41 3.05
CA GLU A 54 -31.37 -0.70 2.86
C GLU A 54 -31.64 -1.56 1.60
N THR A 55 -30.77 -1.44 0.60
CA THR A 55 -30.79 -2.22 -0.65
C THR A 55 -30.16 -3.61 -0.52
N GLY A 56 -29.74 -4.02 0.69
CA GLY A 56 -28.87 -5.17 0.90
C GLY A 56 -27.39 -4.86 0.63
N GLY A 57 -26.51 -5.76 1.05
CA GLY A 57 -25.06 -5.57 0.98
C GLY A 57 -24.50 -4.73 2.13
N VAL A 58 -23.21 -4.40 2.04
CA VAL A 58 -22.46 -3.70 3.08
C VAL A 58 -21.97 -2.32 2.63
N ALA A 59 -21.95 -1.35 3.54
CA ALA A 59 -21.54 0.02 3.27
C ALA A 59 -20.04 0.16 2.95
N VAL A 60 -19.20 -0.72 3.51
CA VAL A 60 -17.75 -0.68 3.31
C VAL A 60 -17.23 -2.04 2.87
N SER A 61 -16.57 -2.03 1.70
CA SER A 61 -15.82 -3.18 1.17
C SER A 61 -14.83 -3.72 2.22
N GLU A 62 -14.68 -5.03 2.25
CA GLU A 62 -13.62 -5.68 3.03
C GLU A 62 -12.24 -5.48 2.38
N LYS A 63 -12.21 -5.44 1.05
CA LYS A 63 -11.02 -5.25 0.23
C LYS A 63 -10.59 -3.79 0.20
N VAL A 64 -9.31 -3.57 0.47
CA VAL A 64 -8.63 -2.28 0.38
C VAL A 64 -7.51 -2.42 -0.64
N LYS A 65 -7.57 -1.63 -1.71
CA LYS A 65 -6.49 -1.54 -2.69
C LYS A 65 -5.38 -0.65 -2.15
N LEU A 66 -4.14 -1.09 -2.37
CA LEU A 66 -2.93 -0.37 -2.04
C LEU A 66 -2.31 0.15 -3.32
N GLU A 67 -2.01 1.45 -3.33
CA GLU A 67 -1.26 2.12 -4.40
C GLU A 67 -0.16 2.94 -3.71
N ILE A 68 1.10 2.59 -3.96
CA ILE A 68 2.26 3.19 -3.28
C ILE A 68 3.22 3.67 -4.36
N ASN A 69 3.61 4.93 -4.30
CA ASN A 69 4.62 5.51 -5.19
C ASN A 69 5.78 6.02 -4.34
N ILE A 70 7.00 5.59 -4.72
CA ILE A 70 8.23 5.85 -3.98
C ILE A 70 9.20 6.56 -4.91
N GLU A 71 9.81 7.61 -4.38
CA GLU A 71 10.96 8.27 -4.97
C GLU A 71 12.07 8.35 -3.92
N GLY A 72 13.24 7.79 -4.25
CA GLY A 72 14.41 7.79 -3.39
C GLY A 72 15.53 8.64 -3.97
N ILE A 73 16.29 9.33 -3.11
CA ILE A 73 17.55 10.00 -3.46
C ILE A 73 18.70 9.14 -2.93
N GLU A 74 19.70 8.88 -3.77
CA GLU A 74 20.94 8.23 -3.34
C GLU A 74 21.67 9.12 -2.32
N VAL A 75 21.85 8.60 -1.10
CA VAL A 75 22.68 9.24 -0.07
C VAL A 75 24.11 8.75 -0.25
N LYS A 76 25.05 9.69 -0.33
CA LYS A 76 26.49 9.41 -0.43
C LYS A 76 27.09 8.99 0.91
#